data_AF-A0A660Y338-F1
#
_entry.id   AF-A0A660Y338-F1
#
_cell.length_a   1.000
_cell.length_b   1.000
_cell.length_c   1.000
_cell.angle_alpha   90.00
_cell.angle_beta   90.00
_cell.angle_gamma   90.00
#
_symmetry.space_group_name_H-M   'P 1'
#
loop_
_entity.id
_entity.type
_entity.pdbx_description
1 polymer ?
#
loop_
_entity_poly.entity_id
_entity_poly.type
_entity_poly.pdbx_seq_one_letter_code
_entity_poly.pdbx_strand_id
1 'polypeptide(L)'
;MRKLGDVVIFRDEKLYASFPTVARTKGGELLVGFRLAPREEPPTHFHSQSRAVCVRSSDGGRTWSEPSPISPEDELGQQDPCLRALSDGRILASYFRWQFHPLPERGALTKARVLREAKGG
;
A
#
# COMPACT_ATOMS: atom_id res chain seq x y z
N MET A 1 -22.69 15.78 9.89
CA MET A 1 -21.58 14.92 10.38
C MET A 1 -20.98 15.55 11.64
N ARG A 2 -20.72 14.79 12.71
CA ARG A 2 -20.13 15.30 13.97
C ARG A 2 -18.80 14.59 14.23
N LYS A 3 -17.73 15.34 14.49
CA LYS A 3 -16.44 14.80 14.93
C LYS A 3 -16.53 14.36 16.39
N LEU A 4 -16.03 13.16 16.71
CA LEU A 4 -16.02 12.62 18.08
C LEU A 4 -14.68 12.80 18.79
N GLY A 5 -13.58 12.91 18.04
CA GLY A 5 -12.22 13.06 18.56
C GLY A 5 -11.19 12.79 17.47
N ASP A 6 -9.92 12.80 17.87
CA ASP A 6 -8.78 12.38 17.05
C ASP A 6 -8.14 11.13 17.69
N VAL A 7 -7.60 10.24 16.85
CA VAL A 7 -6.90 9.03 17.31
C VAL A 7 -5.68 8.80 16.45
N VAL A 8 -4.60 8.31 17.09
CA VAL A 8 -3.43 7.80 16.39
C VAL A 8 -3.62 6.30 16.21
N ILE A 9 -3.76 5.88 14.95
CA ILE A 9 -3.93 4.46 14.59
C ILE A 9 -2.59 3.73 14.64
N PHE A 10 -1.55 4.34 14.09
CA PHE A 10 -0.20 3.82 14.07
C PHE A 10 0.80 4.98 14.03
N ARG A 11 1.90 4.86 14.77
CA ARG A 11 3.03 5.79 14.73
C ARG A 11 4.30 5.05 15.09
N ASP A 12 5.31 5.23 14.27
CA ASP A 12 6.68 4.80 14.54
C ASP A 12 7.63 5.83 13.91
N GLU A 13 8.67 6.23 14.64
CA GLU A 13 9.60 7.28 14.19
C GLU A 13 10.52 6.82 13.06
N LYS A 14 10.77 5.51 12.94
CA LYS A 14 11.63 4.89 11.94
C LYS A 14 10.87 4.45 10.70
N LEU A 15 9.53 4.46 10.74
CA LEU A 15 8.69 4.01 9.65
C LEU A 15 7.89 5.17 9.04
N TYR A 16 7.62 5.02 7.76
CA TYR A 16 6.77 5.89 6.98
C TYR A 16 5.44 5.17 6.67
N ALA A 17 4.45 5.44 7.52
CA ALA A 17 3.08 4.96 7.35
C ALA A 17 2.28 5.92 6.45
N SER A 18 1.68 5.40 5.38
CA SER A 18 1.01 6.22 4.36
C SER A 18 -0.13 5.48 3.65
N PHE A 19 -0.95 6.22 2.91
CA PHE A 19 -2.00 5.70 2.02
C PHE A 19 -3.03 4.78 2.71
N PRO A 20 -3.71 5.25 3.78
CA PRO A 20 -4.63 4.41 4.54
C PRO A 20 -5.96 4.18 3.80
N THR A 21 -6.52 2.99 4.00
CA THR A 21 -7.91 2.65 3.68
C THR A 21 -8.57 1.97 4.88
N VAL A 22 -9.89 2.05 4.99
CA VAL A 22 -10.64 1.49 6.11
C VAL A 22 -11.81 0.63 5.63
N ALA A 23 -11.98 -0.53 6.26
CA ALA A 23 -13.13 -1.40 6.09
C ALA A 23 -13.69 -1.79 7.47
N ARG A 24 -15.00 -1.99 7.54
CA ARG A 24 -15.67 -2.56 8.72
C ARG A 24 -16.08 -3.99 8.40
N THR A 25 -15.67 -4.95 9.23
CA THR A 25 -16.08 -6.35 9.08
C THR A 25 -17.55 -6.52 9.42
N LYS A 26 -18.17 -7.63 9.00
CA LYS A 26 -19.55 -7.96 9.38
C LYS A 26 -19.73 -8.07 10.91
N GLY A 27 -18.68 -8.47 11.63
CA GLY A 27 -18.63 -8.52 13.08
C GLY A 27 -18.45 -7.15 13.76
N GLY A 28 -18.27 -6.08 12.99
CA GLY A 28 -18.17 -4.71 13.52
C GLY A 28 -16.76 -4.24 13.84
N GLU A 29 -15.74 -5.09 13.66
CA GLU A 29 -14.33 -4.69 13.78
C GLU A 29 -13.94 -3.71 12.67
N LEU A 30 -13.05 -2.79 12.98
CA LEU A 30 -12.44 -1.90 12.00
C LEU A 30 -11.11 -2.50 11.55
N LEU A 31 -10.89 -2.55 10.24
CA LEU A 31 -9.61 -2.87 9.63
C LEU A 31 -9.10 -1.63 8.91
N VAL A 32 -7.86 -1.25 9.19
CA VAL A 32 -7.20 -0.15 8.49
C VAL A 32 -5.99 -0.70 7.76
N GLY A 33 -6.06 -0.72 6.43
CA GLY A 33 -4.96 -1.09 5.57
C GLY A 33 -4.12 0.14 5.27
N PHE A 34 -2.79 0.04 5.28
CA PHE A 34 -1.91 1.13 4.89
C PHE A 34 -0.54 0.61 4.43
N ARG A 35 0.20 1.48 3.75
CA ARG A 35 1.58 1.22 3.36
C ARG A 35 2.51 1.48 4.55
N LEU A 36 3.42 0.55 4.80
CA LEU A 36 4.60 0.75 5.64
C LEU A 36 5.88 0.68 4.82
N ALA A 37 6.84 1.53 5.13
CA ALA A 37 8.20 1.47 4.60
C ALA A 37 9.17 2.04 5.65
N PRO A 38 10.48 1.74 5.55
CA PRO A 38 11.50 2.54 6.22
C PRO A 38 11.32 4.02 5.93
N ARG A 39 11.51 4.86 6.94
CA ARG A 39 11.54 6.30 6.78
C ARG A 39 12.87 6.70 6.14
N GLU A 40 12.78 7.49 5.08
CA GLU A 40 13.89 8.17 4.42
C GLU A 40 13.68 9.68 4.49
N GLU A 41 14.76 10.45 4.37
CA GLU A 41 14.71 11.91 4.30
C GLU A 41 15.42 12.38 3.02
N PRO A 42 14.69 12.95 2.03
CA PRO A 42 13.23 13.16 2.02
C PRO A 42 12.45 11.83 1.89
N PRO A 43 11.20 11.78 2.35
CA PRO A 43 10.38 10.58 2.24
C PRO A 43 10.13 10.22 0.77
N THR A 44 10.20 8.93 0.46
CA THR A 44 9.87 8.38 -0.86
C THR A 44 8.56 7.60 -0.82
N HIS A 45 7.80 7.70 -1.91
CA HIS A 45 6.53 6.97 -2.08
C HIS A 45 6.75 5.60 -2.75
N PHE A 46 7.99 5.25 -3.10
CA PHE A 46 8.39 4.05 -3.83
C PHE A 46 9.62 3.40 -3.16
N HIS A 47 9.52 3.05 -1.89
CA HIS A 47 10.57 2.31 -1.19
C HIS A 47 10.47 0.79 -1.45
N SER A 48 11.56 0.12 -1.83
CA SER A 48 11.53 -1.28 -2.30
C SER A 48 11.10 -2.26 -1.22
N GLN A 49 11.44 -1.95 0.03
CA GLN A 49 10.98 -2.68 1.21
C GLN A 49 9.58 -2.28 1.68
N SER A 50 8.77 -1.59 0.87
CA SER A 50 7.41 -1.25 1.28
C SER A 50 6.55 -2.50 1.44
N ARG A 51 5.67 -2.48 2.44
CA ARG A 51 4.76 -3.56 2.80
C ARG A 51 3.35 -3.01 2.85
N ALA A 52 2.42 -3.80 2.32
CA ALA A 52 1.00 -3.57 2.52
C ALA A 52 0.58 -4.29 3.81
N VAL A 53 0.14 -3.53 4.80
CA VAL A 53 -0.21 -4.06 6.13
C VAL A 53 -1.63 -3.65 6.52
N CYS A 54 -2.19 -4.33 7.52
CA CYS A 54 -3.40 -3.89 8.19
C CYS A 54 -3.27 -3.95 9.71
N VAL A 55 -3.98 -3.05 10.38
CA VAL A 55 -4.24 -3.09 11.82
C VAL A 55 -5.74 -3.25 12.06
N ARG A 56 -6.08 -3.78 13.23
CA ARG A 56 -7.46 -4.08 13.61
C ARG A 56 -7.85 -3.39 14.90
N SER A 57 -9.10 -2.99 15.00
CA SER A 57 -9.74 -2.55 16.24
C SER A 57 -11.07 -3.27 16.44
N SER A 58 -11.25 -3.88 17.61
CA SER A 58 -12.49 -4.53 18.05
C SER A 58 -13.33 -3.64 18.98
N ASP A 59 -12.81 -2.49 19.40
CA ASP A 59 -13.42 -1.61 20.40
C ASP A 59 -13.87 -0.26 19.82
N GLY A 60 -14.13 -0.22 18.51
CA GLY A 60 -14.63 0.97 17.82
C GLY A 60 -13.55 2.02 17.52
N GLY A 61 -12.29 1.61 17.42
CA GLY A 61 -11.16 2.46 17.06
C GLY A 61 -10.45 3.11 18.26
N ARG A 62 -10.67 2.61 19.48
CA ARG A 62 -10.00 3.13 20.69
C ARG A 62 -8.61 2.52 20.85
N THR A 63 -8.48 1.23 20.58
CA THR A 63 -7.19 0.52 20.54
C THR A 63 -7.02 -0.19 19.20
N TRP A 64 -5.75 -0.40 18.83
CA TRP A 64 -5.34 -0.97 17.55
C TRP A 64 -4.31 -2.08 17.78
N SER A 65 -4.41 -3.15 16.99
CA SER A 65 -3.40 -4.23 16.99
C SER A 65 -2.07 -3.77 16.40
N GLU A 66 -1.04 -4.57 16.60
CA GLU A 66 0.18 -4.48 15.78
C GLU A 66 -0.14 -4.66 14.29
N PRO A 67 0.63 -4.03 13.38
CA PRO A 67 0.48 -4.23 11.95
C PRO A 67 0.73 -5.68 11.55
N SER A 68 -0.14 -6.20 10.68
CA SER A 68 -0.02 -7.54 10.10
C SER A 68 0.02 -7.44 8.57
N PRO A 69 0.87 -8.20 7.86
CA PRO A 69 0.89 -8.20 6.40
C PRO A 69 -0.46 -8.65 5.82
N ILE A 70 -0.96 -7.95 4.79
CA ILE A 70 -2.18 -8.38 4.07
C ILE A 70 -1.91 -9.41 2.97
N SER A 71 -0.63 -9.62 2.67
CA SER A 71 -0.13 -10.54 1.67
C SER A 71 1.18 -11.18 2.15
N PRO A 72 1.59 -12.32 1.58
CA PRO A 72 2.89 -12.93 1.87
C PRO A 72 4.04 -11.93 1.68
N GLU A 73 5.15 -12.18 2.38
CA GLU A 73 6.38 -11.45 2.14
C GLU A 73 6.87 -11.66 0.71
N ASP A 74 7.38 -10.58 0.15
CA ASP A 74 7.84 -10.51 -1.22
C ASP A 74 9.05 -9.56 -1.26
N GLU A 75 9.95 -9.78 -2.21
CA GLU A 75 11.08 -8.89 -2.50
C GLU A 75 10.62 -7.61 -3.20
N LEU A 76 9.41 -7.63 -3.78
CA LEU A 76 8.78 -6.48 -4.42
C LEU A 76 8.14 -5.54 -3.38
N GLY A 77 8.26 -4.23 -3.63
CA GLY A 77 7.60 -3.22 -2.82
C GLY A 77 6.09 -3.29 -3.00
N GLN A 78 5.35 -3.53 -1.91
CA GLN A 78 3.89 -3.60 -1.89
C GLN A 78 3.30 -2.25 -1.53
N GLN A 79 2.25 -1.84 -2.24
CA GLN A 79 1.75 -0.47 -2.23
C GLN A 79 0.23 -0.37 -2.15
N ASP A 80 -0.22 0.68 -1.48
CA ASP A 80 -1.58 1.22 -1.51
C ASP A 80 -2.68 0.17 -1.28
N PRO A 81 -2.67 -0.52 -0.13
CA PRO A 81 -3.69 -1.50 0.18
C PRO A 81 -5.08 -0.86 0.23
N CYS A 82 -5.99 -1.34 -0.60
CA CYS A 82 -7.38 -0.96 -0.65
C CYS A 82 -8.25 -2.09 -0.10
N LEU A 83 -8.85 -1.86 1.07
CA LEU A 83 -9.74 -2.82 1.72
C LEU A 83 -11.20 -2.55 1.39
N ARG A 84 -11.95 -3.61 1.07
CA ARG A 84 -13.40 -3.56 0.89
C ARG A 84 -14.08 -4.76 1.53
N ALA A 85 -15.04 -4.50 2.42
CA ALA A 85 -15.93 -5.53 2.93
C ALA A 85 -16.93 -5.99 1.86
N LEU A 86 -17.05 -7.30 1.69
CA LEU A 86 -18.01 -7.96 0.80
C LEU A 86 -19.26 -8.36 1.57
N SER A 87 -20.38 -8.57 0.87
CA SER A 87 -21.68 -8.90 1.46
C SER A 87 -21.69 -10.24 2.21
N ASP A 88 -20.83 -11.18 1.81
CA ASP A 88 -20.66 -12.48 2.47
C ASP A 88 -19.77 -12.43 3.73
N GLY A 89 -19.24 -11.25 4.07
CA GLY A 89 -18.39 -11.03 5.24
C GLY A 89 -16.89 -11.17 4.99
N ARG A 90 -16.45 -11.56 3.78
CA ARG A 90 -15.04 -11.52 3.41
C ARG A 90 -14.55 -10.08 3.22
N ILE A 91 -13.23 -9.90 3.28
CA ILE A 91 -12.55 -8.65 2.94
C ILE A 91 -11.79 -8.87 1.63
N LEU A 92 -12.13 -8.08 0.61
CA LEU A 92 -11.29 -7.93 -0.57
C LEU A 92 -10.16 -6.95 -0.23
N ALA A 93 -8.92 -7.35 -0.48
CA ALA A 93 -7.76 -6.50 -0.34
C ALA A 93 -7.03 -6.46 -1.69
N SER A 94 -6.97 -5.28 -2.31
CA SER A 94 -6.16 -5.05 -3.51
C SER A 94 -4.96 -4.17 -3.16
N TYR A 95 -3.86 -4.40 -3.85
CA TYR A 95 -2.62 -3.64 -3.73
C TYR A 95 -1.84 -3.83 -5.04
N PHE A 96 -0.85 -2.99 -5.30
CA PHE A 96 0.09 -3.22 -6.40
C PHE A 96 1.50 -3.46 -5.87
N ARG A 97 2.32 -4.08 -6.71
CA ARG A 97 3.72 -4.35 -6.43
C ARG A 97 4.59 -3.62 -7.44
N TRP A 98 5.78 -3.22 -7.02
CA TRP A 98 6.74 -2.61 -7.91
C TRP A 98 8.17 -3.01 -7.51
N GLN A 99 9.07 -2.90 -8.49
CA GLN A 99 10.51 -2.98 -8.30
C GLN A 99 11.18 -2.04 -9.30
N PHE A 100 12.40 -1.62 -8.99
CA PHE A 100 13.25 -1.04 -10.01
C PHE A 100 13.60 -2.12 -11.02
N HIS A 101 13.23 -1.91 -12.27
CA HIS A 101 13.78 -2.72 -13.35
C HIS A 101 15.25 -2.31 -13.49
N PRO A 102 16.22 -3.25 -13.45
CA PRO A 102 17.60 -2.91 -13.79
C PRO A 102 17.58 -2.33 -15.20
N LEU A 103 18.06 -1.10 -15.40
CA LEU A 103 18.14 -0.55 -16.74
C LEU A 103 18.88 -1.58 -17.62
N PRO A 104 18.37 -1.97 -18.80
CA PRO A 104 19.27 -2.55 -19.78
C PRO A 104 20.34 -1.50 -20.03
N GLU A 105 21.62 -1.85 -19.91
CA GLU A 105 22.79 -0.96 -20.01
C GLU A 105 22.66 0.06 -21.14
N ARG A 106 21.99 1.18 -20.91
CA ARG A 106 21.73 2.36 -21.79
C ARG A 106 21.45 2.13 -23.30
N GLY A 107 21.35 0.89 -23.79
CA GLY A 107 21.41 0.54 -25.21
C GLY A 107 20.13 -0.09 -25.77
N ALA A 108 19.17 -0.47 -24.94
CA ALA A 108 17.93 -1.10 -25.40
C ALA A 108 16.74 -0.12 -25.54
N LEU A 109 16.74 1.02 -24.85
CA LEU A 109 15.63 1.99 -24.93
C LEU A 109 15.71 2.89 -26.17
N THR A 110 16.86 3.00 -26.83
CA THR A 110 17.03 3.74 -28.09
C THR A 110 16.38 3.06 -29.29
N LYS A 111 16.11 1.73 -29.23
CA LYS A 111 15.43 1.01 -30.32
C LYS A 111 13.90 1.12 -30.30
N ALA A 112 13.29 1.47 -29.17
CA ALA A 112 11.83 1.58 -29.08
C ALA A 112 11.25 2.87 -29.69
N ARG A 113 12.10 3.83 -30.10
CA ARG A 113 11.67 5.11 -30.70
C ARG A 113 11.72 5.17 -32.24
N VAL A 114 12.15 4.10 -32.93
CA VAL A 114 12.29 4.11 -34.41
C VAL A 114 11.15 3.38 -35.15
N LEU A 115 10.23 2.70 -34.46
CA LEU A 115 9.14 1.95 -35.12
C LEU A 115 7.80 2.72 -35.26
N ARG A 116 7.83 4.06 -35.38
CA ARG A 116 6.60 4.85 -35.69
C ARG A 116 6.69 5.77 -36.91
N GLU A 117 7.75 5.72 -37.70
CA GLU A 117 7.83 6.48 -38.96
C GLU A 117 8.33 5.60 -40.11
N ALA A 118 7.50 4.65 -40.55
CA ALA A 118 7.67 4.01 -41.87
C ALA A 118 6.40 3.25 -42.29
N LYS A 119 5.27 3.94 -42.44
CA LYS A 119 4.18 3.54 -43.37
C LYS A 119 3.47 4.80 -43.85
N GLY A 120 4.01 5.39 -44.91
CA GLY A 120 3.46 6.53 -45.62
C GLY A 120 4.33 6.81 -46.84
N GLY A 121 4.00 6.15 -47.95
CA GLY A 121 4.67 6.21 -49.25
C GLY A 121 4.01 5.21 -50.18
#